data_AF-R9M982-F1
#
_entry.id   AF-R9M982-F1
#
_cell.length_a   1.000
_cell.length_b   1.000
_cell.length_c   1.000
_cell.angle_alpha   90.00
_cell.angle_beta   90.00
_cell.angle_gamma   90.00
#
_symmetry.space_group_name_H-M   'P 1'
#
loop_
_entity.id
_entity.type
_entity.pdbx_description
1 polymer ?
#
loop_
_entity_poly.entity_id
_entity_poly.type
_entity_poly.pdbx_seq_one_letter_code
_entity_poly.pdbx_strand_id
1 'polypeptide(L)'
;MSYVIKAVLSNPQRPECGQITIPFPIPADQYDQTIEMLRAMDLGHSVDRDCAVDDVDSHYSVLSTLNGTLVNVDQLDYLAKRLDSFCTGEDAQFQAMACKLELKDVKDFINLTFCCLQATVITNFSELEQVGRSHYMNLNGGSAKTKELENLDGVETALLLIDSGGETVTPYGVVYDNGMVLEELYNGHQFPAYLYDSPLMVLEVTSKQGLAEGKNPEHLYLPASEHQIERTLLRVDIDTMSDARVRLDFDELPEKVAEALNLERLSGDGLSALNRMCQAISTMNEADMEKLNAVVLMAKTSGAVSICRLAENLGQFSFVPGVRTPEEYGRYMIRQSGKFQYDEDLEDCYDYRRYGEQRVRQESGQFNECGYVVYHGGVPLEELTRDAPMEPRRESPAPREEPPGKIALTLATADRWYYLTLPASEEEMTQAKRDLDVEDFSQAGITAVKFSAPQLDSLIPLDTICVEDANTLAHCLQKMEREEGELTKFCAVLEAEQPDTLAEVLKIAMNRDDYELASENAEEYGKQVLRRIGADDEIIDTIDGYMDFAQLGTDSLAEDGVRRTEFGLVRRLSNPFPPEPEIGQTML
;
A
#
# COMPACT_ATOMS: atom_id res chain seq x y z
N MET A 1 -9.91 35.59 4.75
CA MET A 1 -10.47 35.28 6.10
C MET A 1 -9.81 33.99 6.57
N SER A 2 -9.84 33.65 7.86
CA SER A 2 -9.28 32.36 8.34
C SER A 2 -10.26 31.18 8.20
N TYR A 3 -11.41 31.40 7.54
CA TYR A 3 -12.47 30.45 7.29
C TYR A 3 -13.17 30.82 5.96
N VAL A 4 -13.81 29.83 5.35
CA VAL A 4 -14.65 29.99 4.15
C VAL A 4 -16.12 30.12 4.53
N ILE A 5 -16.58 29.29 5.46
CA ILE A 5 -17.94 29.30 5.99
C ILE A 5 -17.84 29.40 7.50
N LYS A 6 -18.58 30.28 8.13
CA LYS A 6 -18.77 30.28 9.59
C LYS A 6 -20.26 30.18 9.86
N ALA A 7 -20.67 29.03 10.39
CA ALA A 7 -22.08 28.73 10.60
C ALA A 7 -22.43 28.79 12.09
N VAL A 8 -23.60 29.36 12.39
CA VAL A 8 -24.26 29.24 13.68
C VAL A 8 -25.24 28.07 13.60
N LEU A 9 -25.02 27.06 14.43
CA LEU A 9 -25.77 25.80 14.41
C LEU A 9 -26.53 25.62 15.72
N SER A 10 -27.71 25.01 15.64
CA SER A 10 -28.50 24.60 16.81
C SER A 10 -29.17 23.25 16.59
N ASN A 11 -29.54 22.59 17.69
CA ASN A 11 -30.34 21.36 17.62
C ASN A 11 -31.84 21.74 17.69
N PRO A 12 -32.61 21.54 16.61
CA PRO A 12 -34.04 21.88 16.60
C PRO A 12 -34.87 21.00 17.56
N GLN A 13 -34.37 19.81 17.91
CA GLN A 13 -35.01 18.88 18.86
C GLN A 13 -34.65 19.18 20.31
N ARG A 14 -33.52 19.85 20.57
CA ARG A 14 -33.05 20.28 21.90
C ARG A 14 -32.72 21.77 21.96
N PRO A 15 -33.71 22.67 21.84
CA PRO A 15 -33.48 24.12 21.86
C PRO A 15 -32.79 24.62 23.13
N GLU A 16 -32.91 23.89 24.24
CA GLU A 16 -32.28 24.19 25.52
C GLU A 16 -30.74 24.11 25.50
N CYS A 17 -30.16 23.41 24.53
CA CYS A 17 -28.71 23.33 24.35
C CYS A 17 -28.14 24.65 23.80
N GLY A 18 -28.97 25.52 23.22
CA GLY A 18 -28.54 26.81 22.65
C GLY A 18 -27.89 26.68 21.28
N GLN A 19 -27.05 27.66 20.93
CA GLN A 19 -26.37 27.77 19.64
C GLN A 19 -24.86 27.60 19.78
N ILE A 20 -24.23 27.09 18.74
CA ILE A 20 -22.79 26.95 18.61
C ILE A 20 -22.31 27.56 17.30
N THR A 21 -21.12 28.15 17.28
CA THR A 21 -20.56 28.76 16.07
C THR A 21 -19.31 28.02 15.65
N ILE A 22 -19.33 27.44 14.46
CA ILE A 22 -18.23 26.64 13.91
C ILE A 22 -17.67 27.31 12.65
N PRO A 23 -16.37 27.62 12.61
CA PRO A 23 -15.68 27.97 11.37
C PRO A 23 -15.32 26.70 10.59
N PHE A 24 -15.47 26.78 9.26
CA PHE A 24 -15.13 25.74 8.30
C PHE A 24 -14.15 26.28 7.24
N PRO A 25 -13.22 25.45 6.75
CA PRO A 25 -13.01 24.05 7.14
C PRO A 25 -12.48 23.93 8.58
N ILE A 26 -12.83 22.84 9.25
CA ILE A 26 -12.38 22.56 10.61
C ILE A 26 -10.90 22.16 10.54
N PRO A 27 -9.99 22.87 11.23
CA PRO A 27 -8.57 22.52 11.24
C PRO A 27 -8.33 21.10 11.76
N ALA A 28 -7.40 20.37 11.13
CA ALA A 28 -7.12 18.96 11.47
C ALA A 28 -6.75 18.76 12.95
N ASP A 29 -6.00 19.70 13.54
CA ASP A 29 -5.60 19.69 14.95
C ASP A 29 -6.74 20.00 15.94
N GLN A 30 -7.87 20.52 15.43
CA GLN A 30 -9.04 20.90 16.23
C GLN A 30 -10.27 20.02 15.94
N TYR A 31 -10.17 19.08 14.99
CA TYR A 31 -11.31 18.30 14.54
C TYR A 31 -11.94 17.50 15.68
N ASP A 32 -11.16 16.68 16.39
CA ASP A 32 -11.66 15.85 17.49
C ASP A 32 -12.30 16.70 18.60
N GLN A 33 -11.65 17.81 18.99
CA GLN A 33 -12.20 18.73 19.99
C GLN A 33 -13.54 19.33 19.55
N THR A 34 -13.66 19.68 18.26
CA THR A 34 -14.88 20.25 17.68
C THR A 34 -16.02 19.23 17.68
N ILE A 35 -15.74 17.98 17.28
CA ILE A 35 -16.75 16.91 17.29
C ILE A 35 -17.21 16.58 18.71
N GLU A 36 -16.31 16.51 19.68
CA GLU A 36 -16.68 16.28 21.09
C GLU A 36 -17.55 17.40 21.65
N MET A 37 -17.24 18.66 21.31
CA MET A 37 -18.07 19.81 21.69
C MET A 37 -19.47 19.74 21.07
N LEU A 38 -19.59 19.33 19.80
CA LEU A 38 -20.88 19.15 19.13
C LEU A 38 -21.69 18.00 19.75
N ARG A 39 -21.05 16.86 20.02
CA ARG A 39 -21.68 15.70 20.69
C ARG A 39 -22.25 16.06 22.05
N ALA A 40 -21.55 16.89 22.84
CA ALA A 40 -22.04 17.37 24.13
C ALA A 40 -23.35 18.18 24.02
N MET A 41 -23.64 18.74 22.84
CA MET A 41 -24.87 19.46 22.51
C MET A 41 -25.88 18.61 21.73
N ASP A 42 -25.64 17.30 21.55
CA ASP A 42 -26.43 16.40 20.69
C ASP A 42 -26.47 16.83 19.22
N LEU A 43 -25.35 17.32 18.71
CA LEU A 43 -25.22 17.81 17.35
C LEU A 43 -24.11 17.10 16.60
N GLY A 44 -24.22 17.14 15.27
CA GLY A 44 -23.18 16.73 14.37
C GLY A 44 -23.03 15.22 14.29
N HIS A 45 -24.12 14.45 14.38
CA HIS A 45 -24.08 13.01 14.04
C HIS A 45 -23.63 12.83 12.58
N SER A 46 -22.86 11.79 12.26
CA SER A 46 -22.20 11.65 10.94
C SER A 46 -23.13 11.28 9.79
N VAL A 47 -24.34 10.80 10.08
CA VAL A 47 -25.33 10.40 9.07
C VAL A 47 -26.57 11.30 9.13
N ASP A 48 -26.89 11.87 10.29
CA ASP A 48 -28.11 12.67 10.47
C ASP A 48 -27.89 14.14 10.05
N ARG A 49 -28.93 14.76 9.48
CA ARG A 49 -28.99 16.22 9.27
C ARG A 49 -29.60 16.86 10.52
N ASP A 50 -28.84 16.83 11.61
CA ASP A 50 -29.28 17.22 12.96
C ASP A 50 -28.97 18.68 13.32
N CYS A 51 -28.16 19.38 12.51
CA CYS A 51 -27.83 20.79 12.72
C CYS A 51 -28.79 21.70 11.93
N ALA A 52 -29.60 22.50 12.63
CA ALA A 52 -30.28 23.63 12.02
C ALA A 52 -29.28 24.78 11.83
N VAL A 53 -29.23 25.33 10.61
CA VAL A 53 -28.38 26.48 10.28
C VAL A 53 -29.12 27.77 10.63
N ASP A 54 -28.73 28.41 11.71
CA ASP A 54 -29.38 29.65 12.17
C ASP A 54 -28.82 30.88 11.45
N ASP A 55 -27.53 30.88 11.15
CA ASP A 55 -26.86 31.94 10.39
C ASP A 55 -25.60 31.43 9.69
N VAL A 56 -25.24 32.06 8.57
CA VAL A 56 -24.04 31.75 7.77
C VAL A 56 -23.33 33.04 7.43
N ASP A 57 -22.07 33.14 7.85
CA ASP A 57 -21.13 34.19 7.45
C ASP A 57 -20.08 33.61 6.49
N SER A 58 -20.05 34.11 5.26
CA SER A 58 -19.16 33.65 4.19
C SER A 58 -18.97 34.75 3.14
N HIS A 59 -17.84 34.75 2.42
CA HIS A 59 -17.68 35.58 1.22
C HIS A 59 -18.59 35.12 0.07
N TYR A 60 -19.07 33.88 0.12
CA TYR A 60 -20.09 33.36 -0.78
C TYR A 60 -21.48 33.73 -0.26
N SER A 61 -21.97 34.94 -0.57
CA SER A 61 -23.27 35.39 -0.04
C SER A 61 -24.45 34.53 -0.52
N VAL A 62 -24.29 33.75 -1.59
CA VAL A 62 -25.31 32.81 -2.05
C VAL A 62 -25.61 31.72 -1.01
N LEU A 63 -24.66 31.41 -0.12
CA LEU A 63 -24.83 30.39 0.92
C LEU A 63 -25.79 30.83 2.04
N SER A 64 -26.19 32.11 2.10
CA SER A 64 -27.20 32.56 3.07
C SER A 64 -28.56 31.88 2.86
N THR A 65 -28.79 31.23 1.71
CA THR A 65 -29.99 30.41 1.47
C THR A 65 -30.04 29.14 2.31
N LEU A 66 -28.91 28.72 2.91
CA LEU A 66 -28.86 27.62 3.88
C LEU A 66 -29.51 27.99 5.22
N ASN A 67 -29.71 29.27 5.53
CA ASN A 67 -30.35 29.68 6.79
C ASN A 67 -31.77 29.08 6.90
N GLY A 68 -32.03 28.40 8.01
CA GLY A 68 -33.26 27.66 8.29
C GLY A 68 -33.31 26.25 7.71
N THR A 69 -32.24 25.78 7.07
CA THR A 69 -32.13 24.38 6.58
C THR A 69 -31.45 23.49 7.62
N LEU A 70 -31.61 22.18 7.45
CA LEU A 70 -30.90 21.18 8.25
C LEU A 70 -29.67 20.72 7.49
N VAL A 71 -28.53 20.56 8.16
CA VAL A 71 -27.29 20.08 7.57
C VAL A 71 -26.62 19.10 8.53
N ASN A 72 -25.65 18.36 8.01
CA ASN A 72 -24.63 17.70 8.81
C ASN A 72 -23.35 18.55 8.78
N VAL A 73 -22.62 18.60 9.90
CA VAL A 73 -21.34 19.30 10.05
C VAL A 73 -20.32 18.88 8.99
N ASP A 74 -20.26 17.59 8.62
CA ASP A 74 -19.33 17.12 7.59
C ASP A 74 -19.67 17.70 6.19
N GLN A 75 -20.95 17.99 5.92
CA GLN A 75 -21.35 18.59 4.64
C GLN A 75 -20.84 20.03 4.53
N LEU A 76 -20.93 20.79 5.62
CA LEU A 76 -20.37 22.14 5.68
C LEU A 76 -18.84 22.13 5.62
N ASP A 77 -18.20 21.19 6.31
CA ASP A 77 -16.75 21.02 6.24
C ASP A 77 -16.27 20.67 4.83
N TYR A 78 -16.91 19.69 4.19
CA TYR A 78 -16.60 19.30 2.82
C TYR A 78 -16.84 20.43 1.83
N LEU A 79 -17.98 21.11 1.91
CA LEU A 79 -18.30 22.25 1.05
C LEU A 79 -17.28 23.37 1.22
N ALA A 80 -16.91 23.71 2.46
CA ALA A 80 -15.91 24.72 2.73
C ALA A 80 -14.54 24.35 2.12
N LYS A 81 -14.11 23.10 2.25
CA LYS A 81 -12.86 22.60 1.63
C LYS A 81 -12.87 22.74 0.11
N ARG A 82 -13.97 22.36 -0.55
CA ARG A 82 -14.13 22.53 -2.01
C ARG A 82 -14.00 24.01 -2.41
N LEU A 83 -14.72 24.87 -1.70
CA LEU A 83 -14.78 26.30 -1.99
C LEU A 83 -13.50 27.07 -1.62
N ASP A 84 -12.68 26.56 -0.72
CA ASP A 84 -11.38 27.16 -0.38
C ASP A 84 -10.35 26.99 -1.51
N SER A 85 -10.51 25.95 -2.34
CA SER A 85 -9.63 25.69 -3.48
C SER A 85 -9.92 26.54 -4.72
N PHE A 86 -11.05 27.24 -4.73
CA PHE A 86 -11.50 28.01 -5.88
C PHE A 86 -10.71 29.31 -6.05
N CYS A 87 -10.46 29.68 -7.30
CA CYS A 87 -10.00 31.02 -7.66
C CYS A 87 -11.19 31.97 -7.89
N THR A 88 -10.90 33.27 -7.99
CA THR A 88 -11.95 34.32 -8.11
C THR A 88 -12.92 34.12 -9.28
N GLY A 89 -12.49 33.51 -10.38
CA GLY A 89 -13.39 33.20 -11.51
C GLY A 89 -14.38 32.08 -11.16
N GLU A 90 -13.91 31.07 -10.44
CA GLU A 90 -14.70 29.92 -9.99
C GLU A 90 -15.68 30.33 -8.89
N ASP A 91 -15.30 31.29 -8.03
CA ASP A 91 -16.21 31.90 -7.05
C ASP A 91 -17.43 32.52 -7.74
N ALA A 92 -17.20 33.26 -8.83
CA ALA A 92 -18.26 33.92 -9.59
C ALA A 92 -19.15 32.89 -10.30
N GLN A 93 -18.56 31.86 -10.90
CA GLN A 93 -19.27 30.74 -11.52
C GLN A 93 -20.18 30.03 -10.52
N PHE A 94 -19.66 29.66 -9.36
CA PHE A 94 -20.42 29.00 -8.30
C PHE A 94 -21.60 29.86 -7.83
N GLN A 95 -21.35 31.13 -7.47
CA GLN A 95 -22.41 31.99 -6.93
C GLN A 95 -23.50 32.32 -7.96
N ALA A 96 -23.10 32.63 -9.21
CA ALA A 96 -24.06 32.94 -10.26
C ALA A 96 -24.90 31.71 -10.62
N MET A 97 -24.28 30.52 -10.69
CA MET A 97 -25.03 29.29 -10.97
C MET A 97 -25.93 28.86 -9.84
N ALA A 98 -25.49 28.94 -8.60
CA ALA A 98 -26.34 28.67 -7.45
C ALA A 98 -27.54 29.63 -7.39
N CYS A 99 -27.34 30.91 -7.73
CA CYS A 99 -28.42 31.88 -7.83
C CYS A 99 -29.39 31.56 -8.97
N LYS A 100 -28.88 31.23 -10.17
CA LYS A 100 -29.69 30.87 -11.34
C LYS A 100 -30.54 29.63 -11.09
N LEU A 101 -29.99 28.64 -10.40
CA LEU A 101 -30.67 27.39 -10.07
C LEU A 101 -31.51 27.47 -8.79
N GLU A 102 -31.52 28.63 -8.11
CA GLU A 102 -32.23 28.87 -6.85
C GLU A 102 -31.90 27.83 -5.75
N LEU A 103 -30.62 27.43 -5.64
CA LEU A 103 -30.18 26.39 -4.71
C LEU A 103 -30.37 26.79 -3.25
N LYS A 104 -30.83 25.83 -2.45
CA LYS A 104 -31.09 26.01 -1.00
C LYS A 104 -30.55 24.86 -0.15
N ASP A 105 -30.20 23.73 -0.75
CA ASP A 105 -29.74 22.55 -0.03
C ASP A 105 -28.22 22.40 -0.15
N VAL A 106 -27.56 22.04 0.96
CA VAL A 106 -26.11 21.82 1.00
C VAL A 106 -25.66 20.72 0.04
N LYS A 107 -26.49 19.70 -0.20
CA LYS A 107 -26.22 18.63 -1.17
C LYS A 107 -26.03 19.21 -2.57
N ASP A 108 -26.95 20.08 -3.00
CA ASP A 108 -26.90 20.69 -4.33
C ASP A 108 -25.76 21.69 -4.45
N PHE A 109 -25.42 22.41 -3.37
CA PHE A 109 -24.23 23.23 -3.34
C PHE A 109 -22.95 22.39 -3.50
N ILE A 110 -22.83 21.26 -2.80
CA ILE A 110 -21.69 20.34 -2.96
C ILE A 110 -21.62 19.83 -4.40
N ASN A 111 -22.73 19.35 -4.96
CA ASN A 111 -22.80 18.87 -6.35
C ASN A 111 -22.41 19.96 -7.34
N LEU A 112 -22.84 21.20 -7.12
CA LEU A 112 -22.51 22.33 -7.98
C LEU A 112 -21.00 22.59 -8.03
N THR A 113 -20.26 22.34 -6.94
CA THR A 113 -18.80 22.54 -6.94
C THR A 113 -18.05 21.68 -7.96
N PHE A 114 -18.67 20.63 -8.52
CA PHE A 114 -18.04 19.77 -9.52
C PHE A 114 -18.31 20.18 -10.97
N CYS A 115 -19.37 20.95 -11.22
CA CYS A 115 -19.78 21.31 -12.58
C CYS A 115 -19.87 22.82 -12.84
N CYS A 116 -19.79 23.67 -11.82
CA CYS A 116 -19.92 25.13 -11.99
C CYS A 116 -18.84 25.72 -12.92
N LEU A 117 -17.67 25.08 -13.01
CA LEU A 117 -16.55 25.49 -13.88
C LEU A 117 -16.90 25.50 -15.38
N GLN A 118 -17.93 24.75 -15.78
CA GLN A 118 -18.40 24.72 -17.17
C GLN A 118 -19.20 25.98 -17.54
N ALA A 119 -19.76 26.68 -16.54
CA ALA A 119 -20.49 27.92 -16.76
C ALA A 119 -19.54 29.06 -17.13
N THR A 120 -20.02 30.06 -17.86
CA THR A 120 -19.28 31.31 -18.07
C THR A 120 -20.01 32.45 -17.40
N VAL A 121 -19.28 33.23 -16.59
CA VAL A 121 -19.83 34.40 -15.90
C VAL A 121 -19.10 35.65 -16.34
N ILE A 122 -19.84 36.62 -16.85
CA ILE A 122 -19.32 37.95 -17.18
C ILE A 122 -19.63 38.87 -15.99
N THR A 123 -18.59 39.22 -15.24
CA THR A 123 -18.66 40.18 -14.13
C THR A 123 -18.23 41.60 -14.55
N ASN A 124 -17.40 41.71 -15.60
CA ASN A 124 -16.90 42.97 -16.14
C ASN A 124 -16.91 42.99 -17.67
N PHE A 125 -17.85 43.74 -18.26
CA PHE A 125 -17.97 43.87 -19.72
C PHE A 125 -16.86 44.69 -20.39
N SER A 126 -15.96 45.30 -19.61
CA SER A 126 -14.83 46.06 -20.16
C SER A 126 -13.66 45.18 -20.62
N GLU A 127 -13.66 43.89 -20.27
CA GLU A 127 -12.54 42.95 -20.46
C GLU A 127 -12.92 41.79 -21.40
N LEU A 128 -13.53 42.11 -22.54
CA LEU A 128 -14.04 41.10 -23.49
C LEU A 128 -13.00 40.08 -23.95
N GLU A 129 -11.74 40.50 -24.14
CA GLU A 129 -10.66 39.58 -24.49
C GLU A 129 -10.49 38.46 -23.44
N GLN A 130 -10.48 38.82 -22.16
CA GLN A 130 -10.38 37.85 -21.08
C GLN A 130 -11.64 37.00 -20.97
N VAL A 131 -12.83 37.61 -21.14
CA VAL A 131 -14.11 36.89 -21.14
C VAL A 131 -14.12 35.79 -22.19
N GLY A 132 -13.74 36.07 -23.43
CA GLY A 132 -13.75 35.07 -24.49
C GLY A 132 -12.71 33.96 -24.28
N ARG A 133 -11.54 34.31 -23.76
CA ARG A 133 -10.51 33.32 -23.39
C ARG A 133 -11.01 32.40 -22.27
N SER A 134 -11.59 32.94 -21.21
CA SER A 134 -12.18 32.16 -20.13
C SER A 134 -13.35 31.31 -20.62
N HIS A 135 -14.23 31.87 -21.46
CA HIS A 135 -15.34 31.14 -22.06
C HIS A 135 -14.84 29.92 -22.84
N TYR A 136 -13.82 30.11 -23.68
CA TYR A 136 -13.21 29.03 -24.43
C TYR A 136 -12.64 27.94 -23.50
N MET A 137 -11.93 28.32 -22.44
CA MET A 137 -11.41 27.36 -21.45
C MET A 137 -12.55 26.58 -20.77
N ASN A 138 -13.63 27.24 -20.37
CA ASN A 138 -14.78 26.61 -19.71
C ASN A 138 -15.45 25.56 -20.60
N LEU A 139 -15.57 25.83 -21.91
CA LEU A 139 -16.10 24.86 -22.88
C LEU A 139 -15.18 23.64 -23.10
N ASN A 140 -13.90 23.73 -22.70
CA ASN A 140 -12.87 22.70 -22.89
C ASN A 140 -12.37 22.13 -21.55
N GLY A 141 -13.24 22.09 -20.54
CA GLY A 141 -12.94 21.46 -19.24
C GLY A 141 -11.89 22.21 -18.42
N GLY A 142 -11.80 23.53 -18.57
CA GLY A 142 -10.84 24.36 -17.84
C GLY A 142 -9.41 24.28 -18.39
N SER A 143 -9.21 23.70 -19.58
CA SER A 143 -7.90 23.56 -20.20
C SER A 143 -7.93 23.87 -21.71
N ALA A 144 -6.80 24.32 -22.26
CA ALA A 144 -6.62 24.47 -23.70
C ALA A 144 -5.13 24.37 -24.05
N LYS A 145 -4.83 24.02 -25.30
CA LYS A 145 -3.43 24.08 -25.77
C LYS A 145 -3.00 25.53 -25.85
N THR A 146 -1.77 25.83 -25.42
CA THR A 146 -1.20 27.18 -25.47
C THR A 146 -1.36 27.82 -26.84
N LYS A 147 -1.06 27.07 -27.92
CA LYS A 147 -1.20 27.56 -29.30
C LYS A 147 -2.65 27.88 -29.70
N GLU A 148 -3.62 27.10 -29.22
CA GLU A 148 -5.04 27.36 -29.52
C GLU A 148 -5.47 28.65 -28.82
N LEU A 149 -5.08 28.82 -27.56
CA LEU A 149 -5.40 30.01 -26.77
C LEU A 149 -4.66 31.27 -27.25
N GLU A 150 -3.43 31.16 -27.75
CA GLU A 150 -2.67 32.27 -28.33
C GLU A 150 -3.26 32.77 -29.66
N ASN A 151 -3.88 31.87 -30.44
CA ASN A 151 -4.50 32.21 -31.72
C ASN A 151 -6.00 32.51 -31.61
N LEU A 152 -6.58 32.41 -30.41
CA LEU A 152 -7.98 32.70 -30.15
C LEU A 152 -8.21 34.22 -30.19
N ASP A 153 -9.19 34.67 -30.96
CA ASP A 153 -9.74 36.02 -30.84
C ASP A 153 -10.73 36.04 -29.66
N GLY A 154 -10.25 36.50 -28.49
CA GLY A 154 -11.05 36.53 -27.28
C GLY A 154 -12.22 37.51 -27.38
N VAL A 155 -12.01 38.68 -27.99
CA VAL A 155 -13.09 39.67 -28.18
C VAL A 155 -14.21 39.11 -29.07
N GLU A 156 -13.89 38.53 -30.23
CA GLU A 156 -14.91 37.92 -31.10
C GLU A 156 -15.65 36.80 -30.38
N THR A 157 -14.92 35.94 -29.67
CA THR A 157 -15.50 34.84 -28.87
C THR A 157 -16.47 35.35 -27.81
N ALA A 158 -16.12 36.42 -27.09
CA ALA A 158 -17.00 37.03 -26.09
C ALA A 158 -18.24 37.66 -26.72
N LEU A 159 -18.11 38.32 -27.88
CA LEU A 159 -19.24 38.92 -28.58
C LEU A 159 -20.21 37.86 -29.10
N LEU A 160 -19.69 36.73 -29.62
CA LEU A 160 -20.51 35.59 -30.04
C LEU A 160 -21.29 34.98 -28.86
N LEU A 161 -20.65 34.84 -27.69
CA LEU A 161 -21.34 34.42 -26.46
C LEU A 161 -22.45 35.40 -26.07
N ILE A 162 -22.20 36.70 -26.15
CA ILE A 162 -23.20 37.72 -25.80
C ILE A 162 -24.38 37.69 -26.79
N ASP A 163 -24.11 37.47 -28.08
CA ASP A 163 -25.13 37.41 -29.13
C ASP A 163 -25.90 36.07 -29.16
N SER A 164 -25.34 34.99 -28.60
CA SER A 164 -25.99 33.68 -28.58
C SER A 164 -27.28 33.65 -27.75
N GLY A 165 -27.43 34.59 -26.81
CA GLY A 165 -28.49 34.57 -25.81
C GLY A 165 -28.35 33.43 -24.80
N GLY A 166 -29.39 33.19 -24.00
CA GLY A 166 -29.42 32.13 -22.98
C GLY A 166 -28.79 32.54 -21.64
N GLU A 167 -28.46 33.82 -21.51
CA GLU A 167 -27.91 34.41 -20.30
C GLU A 167 -28.93 34.49 -19.17
N THR A 168 -28.44 34.51 -17.94
CA THR A 168 -29.23 34.85 -16.76
C THR A 168 -28.49 35.93 -15.98
N VAL A 169 -29.18 37.06 -15.72
CA VAL A 169 -28.61 38.15 -14.93
C VAL A 169 -28.81 37.82 -13.45
N THR A 170 -27.70 37.74 -12.72
CA THR A 170 -27.69 37.49 -11.27
C THR A 170 -26.98 38.63 -10.54
N PRO A 171 -27.12 38.76 -9.21
CA PRO A 171 -26.31 39.69 -8.42
C PRO A 171 -24.79 39.45 -8.53
N TYR A 172 -24.38 38.28 -9.02
CA TYR A 172 -23.00 37.83 -9.14
C TYR A 172 -22.41 37.97 -10.55
N GLY A 173 -23.19 38.48 -11.51
CA GLY A 173 -22.80 38.63 -12.90
C GLY A 173 -23.82 38.05 -13.88
N VAL A 174 -23.49 38.13 -15.17
CA VAL A 174 -24.30 37.55 -16.26
C VAL A 174 -23.78 36.16 -16.56
N VAL A 175 -24.58 35.13 -16.28
CA VAL A 175 -24.17 33.73 -16.39
C VAL A 175 -24.75 33.04 -17.60
N TYR A 176 -23.90 32.26 -18.26
CA TYR A 176 -24.21 31.34 -19.34
C TYR A 176 -23.91 29.93 -18.82
N ASP A 177 -24.90 29.06 -18.78
CA ASP A 177 -24.70 27.70 -18.24
C ASP A 177 -23.90 26.80 -19.18
N ASN A 178 -23.78 27.18 -20.46
CA ASN A 178 -23.12 26.39 -21.51
C ASN A 178 -23.66 24.95 -21.62
N GLY A 179 -24.92 24.73 -21.24
CA GLY A 179 -25.51 23.39 -21.21
C GLY A 179 -24.99 22.49 -20.09
N MET A 180 -24.33 23.03 -19.05
CA MET A 180 -23.96 22.20 -17.90
C MET A 180 -25.19 21.58 -17.25
N VAL A 181 -24.97 20.41 -16.66
CA VAL A 181 -25.96 19.67 -15.89
C VAL A 181 -25.48 19.62 -14.44
N LEU A 182 -26.41 19.82 -13.51
CA LEU A 182 -26.14 19.58 -12.09
C LEU A 182 -26.19 18.07 -11.85
N GLU A 183 -25.03 17.43 -11.90
CA GLU A 183 -24.89 15.98 -11.67
C GLU A 183 -24.88 15.65 -10.18
N GLU A 184 -25.50 14.53 -9.81
CA GLU A 184 -25.52 14.05 -8.44
C GLU A 184 -24.32 13.15 -8.16
N LEU A 185 -23.16 13.77 -7.90
CA LEU A 185 -21.95 13.05 -7.48
C LEU A 185 -21.95 12.78 -5.97
N TYR A 186 -22.42 13.74 -5.19
CA TYR A 186 -22.71 13.60 -3.77
C TYR A 186 -24.16 13.15 -3.57
N ASN A 187 -24.32 11.92 -3.07
CA ASN A 187 -25.63 11.27 -2.86
C ASN A 187 -26.29 11.66 -1.52
N GLY A 188 -25.74 12.64 -0.79
CA GLY A 188 -26.22 13.04 0.52
C GLY A 188 -25.67 12.21 1.69
N HIS A 189 -24.86 11.17 1.41
CA HIS A 189 -24.28 10.28 2.42
C HIS A 189 -22.76 10.18 2.25
N GLN A 190 -22.25 9.50 1.21
CA GLN A 190 -20.81 9.35 0.97
C GLN A 190 -20.26 10.52 0.14
N PHE A 191 -19.19 11.13 0.61
CA PHE A 191 -18.54 12.23 -0.09
C PHE A 191 -17.71 11.73 -1.28
N PRO A 192 -17.74 12.41 -2.44
CA PRO A 192 -16.81 12.14 -3.53
C PRO A 192 -15.35 12.31 -3.06
N ALA A 193 -14.44 11.51 -3.64
CA ALA A 193 -13.02 11.64 -3.38
C ALA A 193 -12.54 13.07 -3.64
N TYR A 194 -11.81 13.65 -2.69
CA TYR A 194 -11.29 15.01 -2.78
C TYR A 194 -10.07 15.19 -1.88
N LEU A 195 -8.91 15.40 -2.50
CA LEU A 195 -7.64 15.66 -1.83
C LEU A 195 -7.54 17.16 -1.52
N TYR A 196 -8.01 17.55 -0.34
CA TYR A 196 -7.91 18.92 0.15
C TYR A 196 -6.53 19.22 0.76
N ASP A 197 -6.07 18.32 1.64
CA ASP A 197 -4.73 18.37 2.24
C ASP A 197 -3.76 17.46 1.46
N SER A 198 -2.53 17.30 1.97
CA SER A 198 -1.53 16.33 1.46
C SER A 198 -1.49 15.07 2.34
N PRO A 199 -2.43 14.12 2.17
CA PRO A 199 -2.41 12.87 2.93
C PRO A 199 -1.26 11.98 2.47
N LEU A 200 -0.69 11.22 3.40
CA LEU A 200 0.29 10.19 3.08
C LEU A 200 -0.35 8.95 2.47
N MET A 201 -1.62 8.70 2.78
CA MET A 201 -2.33 7.53 2.29
C MET A 201 -3.82 7.83 2.16
N VAL A 202 -4.41 7.35 1.07
CA VAL A 202 -5.84 7.44 0.78
C VAL A 202 -6.36 6.02 0.66
N LEU A 203 -7.37 5.73 1.47
CA LEU A 203 -7.95 4.40 1.59
C LEU A 203 -9.40 4.42 1.17
N GLU A 204 -9.78 3.53 0.25
CA GLU A 204 -11.17 3.18 0.02
C GLU A 204 -11.66 2.26 1.14
N VAL A 205 -12.76 2.64 1.78
CA VAL A 205 -13.38 1.95 2.90
C VAL A 205 -14.78 1.51 2.49
N THR A 206 -15.06 0.21 2.66
CA THR A 206 -16.34 -0.43 2.37
C THR A 206 -16.69 -1.45 3.44
N SER A 207 -17.96 -1.80 3.58
CA SER A 207 -18.36 -2.91 4.46
C SER A 207 -17.94 -4.26 3.87
N LYS A 208 -17.48 -5.19 4.70
CA LYS A 208 -17.24 -6.60 4.30
C LYS A 208 -18.50 -7.29 3.78
N GLN A 209 -19.70 -6.80 4.13
CA GLN A 209 -20.97 -7.30 3.63
C GLN A 209 -21.25 -6.89 2.17
N GLY A 210 -20.39 -6.04 1.59
CA GLY A 210 -20.52 -5.53 0.22
C GLY A 210 -21.10 -4.12 0.16
N LEU A 211 -20.98 -3.50 -1.01
CA LEU A 211 -21.61 -2.22 -1.32
C LEU A 211 -23.06 -2.45 -1.75
N ALA A 212 -24.01 -1.82 -1.05
CA ALA A 212 -25.40 -1.83 -1.49
C ALA A 212 -25.56 -1.11 -2.84
N GLU A 213 -26.55 -1.51 -3.63
CA GLU A 213 -26.83 -0.92 -4.94
C GLU A 213 -27.07 0.60 -4.81
N GLY A 214 -26.29 1.40 -5.54
CA GLY A 214 -26.34 2.87 -5.50
C GLY A 214 -25.52 3.53 -4.37
N LYS A 215 -24.78 2.77 -3.56
CA LYS A 215 -23.78 3.31 -2.62
C LYS A 215 -22.39 3.32 -3.24
N ASN A 216 -21.63 4.36 -2.93
CA ASN A 216 -20.22 4.48 -3.30
C ASN A 216 -19.33 4.05 -2.13
N PRO A 217 -18.07 3.63 -2.40
CA PRO A 217 -17.07 3.52 -1.35
C PRO A 217 -16.82 4.89 -0.72
N GLU A 218 -16.29 4.88 0.50
CA GLU A 218 -15.88 6.10 1.16
C GLU A 218 -14.37 6.20 1.25
N HIS A 219 -13.84 7.43 1.21
CA HIS A 219 -12.40 7.66 1.22
C HIS A 219 -11.97 8.16 2.58
N LEU A 220 -10.95 7.51 3.14
CA LEU A 220 -10.28 7.92 4.37
C LEU A 220 -8.88 8.40 4.05
N TYR A 221 -8.58 9.62 4.48
CA TYR A 221 -7.31 10.30 4.21
C TYR A 221 -6.45 10.24 5.48
N LEU A 222 -5.32 9.53 5.43
CA LEU A 222 -4.41 9.36 6.55
C LEU A 222 -3.19 10.32 6.42
N PRO A 223 -2.71 10.89 7.52
CA PRO A 223 -3.22 10.73 8.88
C PRO A 223 -4.58 11.43 9.11
N ALA A 224 -5.45 10.78 9.87
CA ALA A 224 -6.76 11.26 10.28
C ALA A 224 -6.86 11.35 11.81
N SER A 225 -7.75 12.21 12.30
CA SER A 225 -8.16 12.23 13.70
C SER A 225 -9.00 10.99 14.04
N GLU A 226 -9.14 10.64 15.32
CA GLU A 226 -9.92 9.45 15.71
C GLU A 226 -11.39 9.58 15.28
N HIS A 227 -11.97 10.77 15.44
CA HIS A 227 -13.35 11.03 15.01
C HIS A 227 -13.50 11.05 13.50
N GLN A 228 -12.51 11.49 12.72
CA GLN A 228 -12.59 11.40 11.26
C GLN A 228 -12.69 9.94 10.81
N ILE A 229 -11.91 9.04 11.42
CA ILE A 229 -11.97 7.60 11.14
C ILE A 229 -13.34 7.05 11.53
N GLU A 230 -13.78 7.31 12.77
CA GLU A 230 -15.06 6.83 13.29
C GLU A 230 -16.23 7.25 12.38
N ARG A 231 -16.30 8.54 12.04
CA ARG A 231 -17.38 9.10 11.21
C ARG A 231 -17.37 8.54 9.80
N THR A 232 -16.18 8.29 9.23
CA THR A 232 -16.03 7.66 7.92
C THR A 232 -16.58 6.25 7.91
N LEU A 233 -16.31 5.46 8.95
CA LEU A 233 -16.86 4.10 9.08
C LEU A 233 -18.38 4.12 9.25
N LEU A 234 -18.91 5.03 10.07
CA LEU A 234 -20.35 5.15 10.29
C LEU A 234 -21.14 5.50 9.02
N ARG A 235 -20.57 6.32 8.11
CA ARG A 235 -21.23 6.70 6.84
C ARG A 235 -21.34 5.56 5.82
N VAL A 236 -20.59 4.47 6.02
CA VAL A 236 -20.73 3.19 5.28
C VAL A 236 -21.34 2.06 6.13
N ASP A 237 -22.05 2.40 7.20
CA ASP A 237 -22.75 1.48 8.11
C ASP A 237 -21.82 0.44 8.78
N ILE A 238 -20.61 0.87 9.16
CA ILE A 238 -19.63 0.04 9.87
C ILE A 238 -19.51 0.50 11.32
N ASP A 239 -20.01 -0.30 12.26
CA ASP A 239 -19.92 -0.02 13.69
C ASP A 239 -18.56 -0.44 14.30
N THR A 240 -17.91 -1.45 13.71
CA THR A 240 -16.64 -1.99 14.21
C THR A 240 -15.61 -2.04 13.09
N MET A 241 -14.41 -1.53 13.34
CA MET A 241 -13.32 -1.50 12.35
C MET A 241 -13.03 -2.87 11.72
N SER A 242 -13.20 -3.97 12.46
CA SER A 242 -13.02 -5.33 11.95
C SER A 242 -13.96 -5.69 10.81
N ASP A 243 -15.10 -4.99 10.66
CA ASP A 243 -16.06 -5.20 9.59
C ASP A 243 -15.75 -4.37 8.33
N ALA A 244 -14.71 -3.53 8.39
CA ALA A 244 -14.23 -2.77 7.26
C ALA A 244 -13.36 -3.60 6.32
N ARG A 245 -13.65 -3.45 5.03
CA ARG A 245 -12.76 -3.80 3.92
C ARG A 245 -12.08 -2.51 3.46
N VAL A 246 -10.76 -2.56 3.47
CA VAL A 246 -9.91 -1.41 3.18
C VAL A 246 -9.10 -1.74 1.92
N ARG A 247 -9.04 -0.81 0.98
CA ARG A 247 -8.18 -0.89 -0.20
C ARG A 247 -7.37 0.38 -0.31
N LEU A 248 -6.13 0.24 -0.74
CA LEU A 248 -5.33 1.40 -1.11
C LEU A 248 -5.89 2.02 -2.39
N ASP A 249 -6.12 3.32 -2.36
CA ASP A 249 -6.39 4.13 -3.56
C ASP A 249 -5.10 4.80 -4.02
N PHE A 250 -4.41 5.46 -3.09
CA PHE A 250 -3.19 6.23 -3.37
C PHE A 250 -2.32 6.35 -2.11
N ASP A 251 -1.00 6.45 -2.27
CA ASP A 251 -0.07 6.80 -1.19
C ASP A 251 1.10 7.67 -1.66
N GLU A 252 1.66 8.41 -0.71
CA GLU A 252 2.92 9.17 -0.82
C GLU A 252 3.92 8.68 0.23
N LEU A 253 3.89 7.38 0.57
CA LEU A 253 4.82 6.84 1.55
C LEU A 253 6.24 6.79 1.00
N PRO A 254 7.27 6.82 1.87
CA PRO A 254 8.62 6.50 1.46
C PRO A 254 8.68 5.12 0.78
N GLU A 255 9.40 5.01 -0.34
CA GLU A 255 9.40 3.81 -1.20
C GLU A 255 9.59 2.49 -0.42
N LYS A 256 10.56 2.43 0.50
CA LYS A 256 10.85 1.22 1.28
C LYS A 256 9.84 0.97 2.40
N VAL A 257 9.13 2.00 2.85
CA VAL A 257 7.98 1.85 3.73
C VAL A 257 6.82 1.21 2.96
N ALA A 258 6.53 1.70 1.75
CA ALA A 258 5.49 1.13 0.89
C ALA A 258 5.77 -0.34 0.55
N GLU A 259 7.00 -0.69 0.17
CA GLU A 259 7.42 -2.07 -0.10
C GLU A 259 7.29 -2.99 1.13
N ALA A 260 7.59 -2.48 2.33
CA ALA A 260 7.50 -3.23 3.58
C ALA A 260 6.05 -3.41 4.08
N LEU A 261 5.12 -2.60 3.58
CA LEU A 261 3.69 -2.75 3.82
C LEU A 261 3.12 -3.69 2.75
N ASN A 262 2.41 -4.74 3.17
CA ASN A 262 1.65 -5.55 2.23
C ASN A 262 0.38 -4.80 1.82
N LEU A 263 0.53 -3.76 0.97
CA LEU A 263 -0.52 -2.83 0.56
C LEU A 263 -1.70 -3.52 -0.17
N GLU A 264 -1.46 -4.71 -0.72
CA GLU A 264 -2.50 -5.53 -1.34
C GLU A 264 -3.42 -6.25 -0.32
N ARG A 265 -3.01 -6.33 0.95
CA ARG A 265 -3.69 -7.09 2.01
C ARG A 265 -4.00 -6.23 3.23
N LEU A 266 -4.42 -4.99 3.02
CA LEU A 266 -4.89 -4.14 4.10
C LEU A 266 -6.18 -4.69 4.72
N SER A 267 -6.32 -4.50 6.03
CA SER A 267 -7.51 -4.89 6.80
C SER A 267 -7.98 -3.74 7.68
N GLY A 268 -9.27 -3.72 7.99
CA GLY A 268 -9.84 -2.75 8.91
C GLY A 268 -9.23 -2.80 10.32
N ASP A 269 -8.82 -3.99 10.79
CA ASP A 269 -8.13 -4.14 12.09
C ASP A 269 -6.76 -3.43 12.13
N GLY A 270 -6.13 -3.24 10.96
CA GLY A 270 -4.87 -2.52 10.82
C GLY A 270 -5.00 -1.01 10.72
N LEU A 271 -6.22 -0.47 10.65
CA LEU A 271 -6.46 0.95 10.35
C LEU A 271 -5.83 1.89 11.37
N SER A 272 -5.95 1.59 12.66
CA SER A 272 -5.35 2.39 13.72
C SER A 272 -3.82 2.39 13.65
N ALA A 273 -3.21 1.25 13.29
CA ALA A 273 -1.76 1.14 13.13
C ALA A 273 -1.27 1.92 11.90
N LEU A 274 -1.99 1.83 10.78
CA LEU A 274 -1.73 2.63 9.57
C LEU A 274 -1.83 4.12 9.86
N ASN A 275 -2.89 4.54 10.57
CA ASN A 275 -3.08 5.94 10.92
C ASN A 275 -1.93 6.48 11.78
N ARG A 276 -1.55 5.76 12.85
CA ARG A 276 -0.45 6.16 13.72
C ARG A 276 0.90 6.20 12.98
N MET A 277 1.13 5.24 12.09
CA MET A 277 2.31 5.24 11.23
C MET A 277 2.34 6.48 10.34
N CYS A 278 1.23 6.81 9.67
CA CYS A 278 1.13 8.02 8.85
C CYS A 278 1.33 9.29 9.70
N GLN A 279 0.78 9.35 10.91
CA GLN A 279 1.01 10.47 11.83
C GLN A 279 2.50 10.65 12.13
N ALA A 280 3.21 9.55 12.45
CA ALA A 280 4.64 9.59 12.73
C ALA A 280 5.46 10.08 11.52
N ILE A 281 5.10 9.65 10.30
CA ILE A 281 5.80 10.01 9.06
C ILE A 281 5.47 11.44 8.60
N SER A 282 4.24 11.91 8.79
CA SER A 282 3.75 13.20 8.24
C SER A 282 4.51 14.44 8.73
N THR A 283 5.25 14.31 9.83
CA THR A 283 6.06 15.39 10.41
C THR A 283 7.50 15.43 9.88
N MET A 284 7.87 14.45 9.05
CA MET A 284 9.23 14.30 8.53
C MET A 284 9.49 15.20 7.33
N ASN A 285 10.72 15.69 7.22
CA ASN A 285 11.23 16.30 5.99
C ASN A 285 11.78 15.21 5.04
N GLU A 286 12.16 15.60 3.82
CA GLU A 286 12.72 14.69 2.81
C GLU A 286 13.93 13.88 3.30
N ALA A 287 14.83 14.49 4.09
CA ALA A 287 16.01 13.80 4.59
C ALA A 287 15.67 12.75 5.66
N ASP A 288 14.69 13.03 6.52
CA ASP A 288 14.19 12.08 7.50
C ASP A 288 13.38 10.95 6.84
N MET A 289 12.63 11.22 5.77
CA MET A 289 11.97 10.20 4.96
C MET A 289 12.97 9.25 4.30
N GLU A 290 14.04 9.79 3.71
CA GLU A 290 15.11 8.98 3.12
C GLU A 290 15.87 8.16 4.18
N LYS A 291 16.07 8.75 5.36
CA LYS A 291 16.62 8.03 6.51
C LYS A 291 15.70 6.89 6.96
N LEU A 292 14.38 7.09 6.96
CA LEU A 292 13.41 6.05 7.32
C LEU A 292 13.48 4.87 6.33
N ASN A 293 13.63 5.12 5.02
CA ASN A 293 13.86 4.07 4.03
C ASN A 293 15.06 3.19 4.40
N ALA A 294 16.19 3.82 4.72
CA ALA A 294 17.41 3.11 5.13
C ALA A 294 17.21 2.29 6.42
N VAL A 295 16.46 2.84 7.39
CA VAL A 295 16.21 2.18 8.67
C VAL A 295 15.29 0.98 8.52
N VAL A 296 14.24 1.06 7.70
CA VAL A 296 13.34 -0.06 7.40
C VAL A 296 14.11 -1.23 6.78
N LEU A 297 15.00 -0.94 5.81
CA LEU A 297 15.87 -1.95 5.20
C LEU A 297 16.84 -2.61 6.19
N MET A 298 17.43 -1.83 7.11
CA MET A 298 18.29 -2.38 8.17
C MET A 298 17.51 -3.29 9.12
N ALA A 299 16.32 -2.86 9.53
CA ALA A 299 15.48 -3.60 10.48
C ALA A 299 14.85 -4.86 9.87
N LYS A 300 14.74 -4.96 8.54
CA LYS A 300 14.10 -6.07 7.82
C LYS A 300 12.71 -6.40 8.36
N THR A 301 11.97 -5.35 8.72
CA THR A 301 10.64 -5.47 9.32
C THR A 301 9.55 -5.21 8.29
N SER A 302 8.36 -5.70 8.57
CA SER A 302 7.16 -5.46 7.77
C SER A 302 6.00 -5.05 8.67
N GLY A 303 5.03 -4.34 8.08
CA GLY A 303 3.81 -3.94 8.77
C GLY A 303 3.86 -2.59 9.49
N ALA A 304 2.68 -1.99 9.62
CA ALA A 304 2.53 -0.60 10.05
C ALA A 304 2.97 -0.36 11.51
N VAL A 305 2.78 -1.33 12.41
CA VAL A 305 3.15 -1.20 13.83
C VAL A 305 4.67 -1.04 13.98
N SER A 306 5.44 -1.93 13.36
CA SER A 306 6.90 -1.92 13.41
C SER A 306 7.47 -0.68 12.75
N ILE A 307 6.97 -0.31 11.57
CA ILE A 307 7.40 0.89 10.85
C ILE A 307 7.08 2.15 11.66
N CYS A 308 5.90 2.23 12.27
CA CYS A 308 5.53 3.33 13.16
C CYS A 308 6.55 3.51 14.30
N ARG A 309 6.97 2.41 14.94
CA ARG A 309 7.97 2.48 16.03
C ARG A 309 9.34 2.91 15.53
N LEU A 310 9.76 2.48 14.34
CA LEU A 310 11.00 2.93 13.72
C LEU A 310 10.93 4.44 13.43
N ALA A 311 9.81 4.93 12.89
CA ALA A 311 9.58 6.34 12.63
C ALA A 311 9.62 7.17 13.94
N GLU A 312 8.95 6.71 15.00
CA GLU A 312 8.96 7.36 16.33
C GLU A 312 10.36 7.38 16.98
N ASN A 313 11.22 6.42 16.63
CA ASN A 313 12.57 6.27 17.19
C ASN A 313 13.68 6.60 16.19
N LEU A 314 13.36 7.32 15.11
CA LEU A 314 14.29 7.62 14.02
C LEU A 314 15.55 8.37 14.52
N GLY A 315 15.42 9.15 15.61
CA GLY A 315 16.53 9.84 16.28
C GLY A 315 17.61 8.91 16.86
N GLN A 316 17.32 7.63 17.06
CA GLN A 316 18.30 6.64 17.54
C GLN A 316 19.22 6.11 16.43
N PHE A 317 18.99 6.51 15.17
CA PHE A 317 19.77 6.08 14.02
C PHE A 317 20.65 7.21 13.50
N SER A 318 21.91 6.91 13.17
CA SER A 318 22.75 7.76 12.33
C SER A 318 22.63 7.28 10.88
N PHE A 319 22.55 8.21 9.93
CA PHE A 319 22.42 7.88 8.52
C PHE A 319 23.30 8.79 7.68
N VAL A 320 23.96 8.19 6.68
CA VAL A 320 24.73 8.88 5.65
C VAL A 320 24.19 8.45 4.28
N PRO A 321 23.52 9.36 3.54
CA PRO A 321 22.87 9.02 2.29
C PRO A 321 23.87 8.71 1.17
N GLY A 322 23.52 7.77 0.30
CA GLY A 322 24.23 7.47 -0.95
C GLY A 322 25.59 6.78 -0.82
N VAL A 323 26.04 6.46 0.39
CA VAL A 323 27.31 5.78 0.66
C VAL A 323 27.10 4.28 0.71
N ARG A 324 27.82 3.52 -0.12
CA ARG A 324 27.67 2.05 -0.26
C ARG A 324 28.94 1.27 0.04
N THR A 325 30.08 1.93 0.20
CA THR A 325 31.36 1.28 0.50
C THR A 325 32.09 1.92 1.69
N PRO A 326 32.98 1.17 2.37
CA PRO A 326 33.81 1.73 3.43
C PRO A 326 34.68 2.91 2.96
N GLU A 327 35.17 2.89 1.72
CA GLU A 327 35.96 3.98 1.17
C GLU A 327 35.16 5.27 1.00
N GLU A 328 33.95 5.17 0.43
CA GLU A 328 33.01 6.29 0.33
C GLU A 328 32.62 6.83 1.73
N TYR A 329 32.41 5.93 2.70
CA TYR A 329 32.13 6.34 4.08
C TYR A 329 33.31 7.08 4.69
N GLY A 330 34.54 6.59 4.50
CA GLY A 330 35.74 7.26 4.95
C GLY A 330 35.91 8.64 4.31
N ARG A 331 35.64 8.76 3.01
CA ARG A 331 35.60 10.02 2.26
C ARG A 331 34.60 11.00 2.86
N TYR A 332 33.36 10.56 3.07
CA TYR A 332 32.33 11.36 3.70
C TYR A 332 32.76 11.83 5.10
N MET A 333 33.27 10.92 5.93
CA MET A 333 33.65 11.21 7.30
C MET A 333 34.78 12.23 7.40
N ILE A 334 35.77 12.17 6.52
CA ILE A 334 36.91 13.09 6.56
C ILE A 334 36.56 14.44 5.90
N ARG A 335 35.82 14.44 4.78
CA ARG A 335 35.57 15.66 3.98
C ARG A 335 34.31 16.42 4.38
N GLN A 336 33.24 15.70 4.68
CA GLN A 336 31.88 16.26 4.70
C GLN A 336 31.23 16.22 6.09
N SER A 337 31.63 15.28 6.96
CA SER A 337 30.99 15.15 8.29
C SER A 337 31.25 16.32 9.24
N GLY A 338 32.18 17.21 8.93
CA GLY A 338 32.60 18.32 9.79
C GLY A 338 33.38 17.89 11.04
N LYS A 339 33.67 16.60 11.22
CA LYS A 339 34.44 16.08 12.38
C LYS A 339 35.94 16.36 12.31
N PHE A 340 36.47 16.64 11.12
CA PHE A 340 37.89 16.89 10.87
C PHE A 340 38.09 18.19 10.09
N GLN A 341 39.23 18.83 10.30
CA GLN A 341 39.71 19.87 9.38
C GLN A 341 40.30 19.16 8.16
N TYR A 342 39.54 19.15 7.06
CA TYR A 342 40.01 18.63 5.79
C TYR A 342 41.00 19.61 5.17
N ASP A 343 42.15 19.10 4.74
CA ASP A 343 43.16 19.84 4.00
C ASP A 343 43.29 19.23 2.60
N GLU A 344 42.96 20.02 1.58
CA GLU A 344 42.99 19.57 0.19
C GLU A 344 44.42 19.26 -0.28
N ASP A 345 45.45 19.87 0.32
CA ASP A 345 46.85 19.60 0.01
C ASP A 345 47.32 18.21 0.51
N LEU A 346 46.55 17.58 1.40
CA LEU A 346 46.82 16.26 1.98
C LEU A 346 45.95 15.15 1.38
N GLU A 347 45.23 15.43 0.29
CA GLU A 347 44.31 14.49 -0.36
C GLU A 347 44.91 13.09 -0.58
N ASP A 348 46.13 13.02 -1.14
CA ASP A 348 46.85 11.77 -1.43
C ASP A 348 47.39 11.06 -0.17
N CYS A 349 47.37 11.73 0.98
CA CYS A 349 47.81 11.17 2.26
C CYS A 349 46.69 10.47 3.03
N TYR A 350 45.42 10.70 2.68
CA TYR A 350 44.29 10.12 3.38
C TYR A 350 43.95 8.73 2.84
N ASP A 351 44.12 7.71 3.69
CA ASP A 351 43.64 6.35 3.42
C ASP A 351 42.16 6.22 3.84
N TYR A 352 41.26 6.68 2.97
CA TYR A 352 39.82 6.70 3.21
C TYR A 352 39.25 5.30 3.44
N ARG A 353 39.69 4.33 2.63
CA ARG A 353 39.24 2.94 2.73
C ARG A 353 39.57 2.35 4.10
N ARG A 354 40.84 2.43 4.51
CA ARG A 354 41.26 1.87 5.81
C ARG A 354 40.56 2.56 6.98
N TYR A 355 40.41 3.89 6.93
CA TYR A 355 39.68 4.63 7.96
C TYR A 355 38.21 4.20 8.03
N GLY A 356 37.53 4.12 6.88
CA GLY A 356 36.13 3.71 6.82
C GLY A 356 35.92 2.26 7.28
N GLU A 357 36.76 1.32 6.84
CA GLU A 357 36.70 -0.07 7.30
C GLU A 357 36.86 -0.19 8.82
N GLN A 358 37.75 0.60 9.43
CA GLN A 358 37.92 0.61 10.88
C GLN A 358 36.68 1.14 11.59
N ARG A 359 36.09 2.22 11.08
CA ARG A 359 34.87 2.82 11.66
C ARG A 359 33.67 1.90 11.56
N VAL A 360 33.42 1.29 10.39
CA VAL A 360 32.31 0.37 10.21
C VAL A 360 32.38 -0.81 11.18
N ARG A 361 33.59 -1.36 11.43
CA ARG A 361 33.80 -2.43 12.42
C ARG A 361 33.51 -2.00 13.85
N GLN A 362 33.68 -0.72 14.19
CA GLN A 362 33.45 -0.19 15.54
C GLN A 362 32.00 0.22 15.78
N GLU A 363 31.33 0.72 14.73
CA GLU A 363 30.01 1.34 14.83
C GLU A 363 28.87 0.32 14.63
N SER A 364 29.14 -0.93 14.27
CA SER A 364 28.14 -1.98 13.99
C SER A 364 27.05 -1.52 12.99
N GLY A 365 27.39 -0.62 12.08
CA GLY A 365 26.49 -0.13 11.05
C GLY A 365 26.45 -1.00 9.80
N GLN A 366 25.46 -0.75 8.96
CA GLN A 366 25.16 -1.53 7.76
C GLN A 366 25.05 -0.62 6.53
N PHE A 367 25.58 -1.08 5.40
CA PHE A 367 25.32 -0.48 4.09
C PHE A 367 24.06 -1.09 3.47
N ASN A 368 23.22 -0.25 2.88
CA ASN A 368 22.10 -0.65 2.05
C ASN A 368 22.02 0.26 0.82
N GLU A 369 20.97 0.09 0.01
CA GLU A 369 20.81 0.86 -1.22
C GLU A 369 20.59 2.37 -1.00
N CYS A 370 20.03 2.77 0.15
CA CYS A 370 19.83 4.17 0.54
C CYS A 370 21.12 4.82 1.09
N GLY A 371 21.99 4.04 1.74
CA GLY A 371 23.27 4.54 2.27
C GLY A 371 23.84 3.72 3.42
N TYR A 372 24.58 4.40 4.32
CA TYR A 372 25.13 3.79 5.53
C TYR A 372 24.31 4.18 6.76
N VAL A 373 23.81 3.19 7.50
CA VAL A 373 22.97 3.38 8.67
C VAL A 373 23.55 2.70 9.91
N VAL A 374 23.44 3.38 11.05
CA VAL A 374 23.92 2.88 12.34
C VAL A 374 22.84 3.05 13.39
N TYR A 375 22.58 2.01 14.16
CA TYR A 375 21.65 2.06 15.28
C TYR A 375 22.39 2.27 16.61
N HIS A 376 21.94 3.22 17.42
CA HIS A 376 22.53 3.58 18.70
C HIS A 376 21.57 3.40 19.89
N GLY A 377 20.45 2.71 19.69
CA GLY A 377 19.45 2.53 20.72
C GLY A 377 19.89 1.62 21.87
N GLY A 378 19.28 1.83 23.04
CA GLY A 378 19.56 1.06 24.25
C GLY A 378 18.89 -0.32 24.29
N VAL A 379 17.89 -0.55 23.44
CA VAL A 379 17.19 -1.83 23.28
C VAL A 379 17.60 -2.49 21.95
N PRO A 380 17.68 -3.83 21.85
CA PRO A 380 17.94 -4.50 20.57
C PRO A 380 16.93 -4.10 19.50
N LEU A 381 17.39 -4.03 18.24
CA LEU A 381 16.54 -3.60 17.13
C LEU A 381 15.34 -4.54 16.93
N GLU A 382 15.55 -5.84 17.17
CA GLU A 382 14.52 -6.88 17.08
C GLU A 382 13.43 -6.72 18.15
N GLU A 383 13.77 -6.14 19.30
CA GLU A 383 12.81 -5.85 20.37
C GLU A 383 12.01 -4.58 20.05
N LEU A 384 12.65 -3.57 19.45
CA LEU A 384 11.99 -2.36 18.99
C LEU A 384 10.90 -2.67 17.95
N THR A 385 11.18 -3.60 17.03
CA THR A 385 10.27 -4.02 15.95
C THR A 385 9.41 -5.23 16.28
N ARG A 386 9.41 -5.73 17.52
CA ARG A 386 8.56 -6.87 17.89
C ARG A 386 7.11 -6.42 18.02
N ASP A 387 6.19 -7.01 17.27
CA ASP A 387 4.76 -6.81 17.51
C ASP A 387 4.45 -7.12 18.99
N ALA A 388 3.87 -6.15 19.70
CA ALA A 388 3.49 -6.40 21.08
C ALA A 388 2.47 -7.55 21.09
N PRO A 389 2.57 -8.53 22.00
CA PRO A 389 1.56 -9.57 22.09
C PRO A 389 0.22 -8.88 22.40
N MET A 390 -0.72 -8.98 21.46
CA MET A 390 -2.11 -8.63 21.68
C MET A 390 -2.55 -9.36 22.96
N GLU A 391 -3.04 -8.61 23.94
CA GLU A 391 -3.54 -9.21 25.18
C GLU A 391 -4.56 -10.32 24.84
N PRO A 392 -4.52 -11.48 25.50
CA PRO A 392 -5.41 -12.58 25.19
C PRO A 392 -6.84 -12.15 25.51
N ARG A 393 -7.62 -11.83 24.47
CA ARG A 393 -9.08 -11.78 24.56
C ARG A 393 -9.55 -13.13 25.07
N ARG A 394 -10.43 -13.11 26.08
CA ARG A 394 -10.98 -14.31 26.73
C ARG A 394 -11.59 -15.26 25.70
N GLU A 395 -10.86 -16.32 25.39
CA GLU A 395 -11.33 -17.42 24.56
C GLU A 395 -12.36 -18.26 25.32
N SER A 396 -13.55 -18.38 24.74
CA SER A 396 -14.36 -19.60 24.85
C SER A 396 -13.52 -20.80 24.39
N PRO A 397 -13.74 -22.03 24.93
CA PRO A 397 -12.74 -23.09 24.92
C PRO A 397 -12.20 -23.37 23.51
N ALA A 398 -10.87 -23.32 23.40
CA ALA A 398 -10.10 -23.48 22.18
C ALA A 398 -10.57 -24.67 21.32
N PRO A 399 -10.88 -24.46 20.03
CA PRO A 399 -10.77 -25.54 19.07
C PRO A 399 -9.28 -25.91 18.98
N ARG A 400 -9.03 -27.21 18.83
CA ARG A 400 -7.69 -27.80 18.71
C ARG A 400 -6.89 -27.02 17.66
N GLU A 401 -5.69 -26.57 18.03
CA GLU A 401 -4.70 -26.03 17.10
C GLU A 401 -4.34 -27.10 16.06
N GLU A 402 -4.91 -26.99 14.87
CA GLU A 402 -4.37 -27.66 13.69
C GLU A 402 -3.35 -26.73 13.02
N PRO A 403 -2.21 -27.25 12.56
CA PRO A 403 -1.15 -26.43 11.99
C PRO A 403 -1.62 -25.76 10.68
N PRO A 404 -1.12 -24.56 10.35
CA PRO A 404 -1.45 -23.90 9.09
C PRO A 404 -1.07 -24.81 7.91
N GLY A 405 -2.00 -24.98 6.96
CA GLY A 405 -1.81 -25.83 5.78
C GLY A 405 -0.56 -25.45 4.97
N LYS A 406 0.05 -26.45 4.32
CA LYS A 406 1.21 -26.34 3.42
C LYS A 406 0.89 -25.72 2.07
N ILE A 407 -0.32 -25.94 1.59
CA ILE A 407 -0.80 -25.37 0.34
C ILE A 407 -2.17 -24.77 0.62
N ALA A 408 -2.41 -23.55 0.16
CA ALA A 408 -3.72 -22.94 0.22
C ALA A 408 -4.25 -22.72 -1.20
N LEU A 409 -5.47 -23.20 -1.43
CA LEU A 409 -6.18 -23.05 -2.69
C LEU A 409 -7.35 -22.09 -2.51
N THR A 410 -7.51 -21.18 -3.46
CA THR A 410 -8.76 -20.43 -3.64
C THR A 410 -9.54 -21.09 -4.76
N LEU A 411 -10.68 -21.68 -4.38
CA LEU A 411 -11.60 -22.36 -5.28
C LEU A 411 -12.76 -21.43 -5.58
N ALA A 412 -13.21 -21.35 -6.82
CA ALA A 412 -14.34 -20.52 -7.21
C ALA A 412 -15.27 -21.23 -8.21
N THR A 413 -16.57 -21.04 -8.02
CA THR A 413 -17.63 -21.29 -9.00
C THR A 413 -18.17 -19.95 -9.51
N ALA A 414 -19.27 -19.95 -10.26
CA ALA A 414 -19.82 -18.71 -10.83
C ALA A 414 -20.31 -17.71 -9.77
N ASP A 415 -20.76 -18.19 -8.61
CA ASP A 415 -21.42 -17.39 -7.57
C ASP A 415 -20.78 -17.56 -6.17
N ARG A 416 -19.83 -18.49 -6.00
CA ARG A 416 -19.23 -18.80 -4.70
C ARG A 416 -17.72 -18.96 -4.79
N TRP A 417 -17.05 -18.74 -3.68
CA TRP A 417 -15.62 -19.04 -3.53
C TRP A 417 -15.35 -19.63 -2.15
N TYR A 418 -14.31 -20.44 -2.05
CA TYR A 418 -13.93 -21.14 -0.84
C TYR A 418 -12.41 -21.20 -0.72
N TYR A 419 -11.92 -20.99 0.50
CA TYR A 419 -10.50 -21.06 0.81
C TYR A 419 -10.19 -22.41 1.48
N LEU A 420 -9.47 -23.28 0.78
CA LEU A 420 -9.13 -24.62 1.27
C LEU A 420 -7.64 -24.70 1.61
N THR A 421 -7.35 -25.03 2.87
CA THR A 421 -5.98 -25.30 3.34
C THR A 421 -5.69 -26.79 3.28
N LEU A 422 -4.53 -27.15 2.72
CA LEU A 422 -4.08 -28.52 2.50
C LEU A 422 -2.80 -28.78 3.33
N PRO A 423 -2.56 -29.99 3.87
CA PRO A 423 -3.34 -31.18 3.63
C PRO A 423 -4.69 -31.14 4.36
N ALA A 424 -5.78 -31.37 3.63
CA ALA A 424 -7.14 -31.43 4.13
C ALA A 424 -7.58 -32.88 4.28
N SER A 425 -8.33 -33.16 5.34
CA SER A 425 -9.03 -34.42 5.57
C SER A 425 -10.22 -34.60 4.61
N GLU A 426 -10.72 -35.83 4.47
CA GLU A 426 -11.90 -36.12 3.66
C GLU A 426 -13.15 -35.35 4.13
N GLU A 427 -13.28 -35.11 5.44
CA GLU A 427 -14.39 -34.33 6.00
C GLU A 427 -14.31 -32.86 5.56
N GLU A 428 -13.13 -32.24 5.64
CA GLU A 428 -12.89 -30.86 5.18
C GLU A 428 -13.08 -30.71 3.68
N MET A 429 -12.59 -31.67 2.88
CA MET A 429 -12.82 -31.69 1.43
C MET A 429 -14.31 -31.82 1.10
N THR A 430 -15.06 -32.66 1.85
CA THR A 430 -16.51 -32.80 1.68
C THR A 430 -17.25 -31.52 2.06
N GLN A 431 -16.82 -30.84 3.12
CA GLN A 431 -17.40 -29.57 3.55
C GLN A 431 -17.14 -28.47 2.51
N ALA A 432 -15.91 -28.36 1.99
CA ALA A 432 -15.57 -27.42 0.93
C ALA A 432 -16.43 -27.61 -0.33
N LYS A 433 -16.68 -28.87 -0.73
CA LYS A 433 -17.58 -29.19 -1.85
C LYS A 433 -19.02 -28.72 -1.61
N ARG A 434 -19.55 -28.90 -0.39
CA ARG A 434 -20.89 -28.44 -0.02
C ARG A 434 -21.01 -26.91 -0.04
N ASP A 435 -20.00 -26.21 0.47
CA ASP A 435 -20.03 -24.74 0.55
C ASP A 435 -19.89 -24.10 -0.84
N LEU A 436 -19.11 -24.74 -1.73
CA LEU A 436 -19.02 -24.38 -3.15
C LEU A 436 -20.21 -24.83 -4.00
N ASP A 437 -21.10 -25.69 -3.48
CA ASP A 437 -22.22 -26.30 -4.20
C ASP A 437 -21.78 -27.17 -5.41
N VAL A 438 -20.72 -27.96 -5.23
CA VAL A 438 -20.17 -28.84 -6.26
C VAL A 438 -20.16 -30.30 -5.80
N GLU A 439 -20.31 -31.24 -6.74
CA GLU A 439 -20.14 -32.67 -6.47
C GLU A 439 -18.66 -33.07 -6.58
N ASP A 440 -17.92 -32.41 -7.48
CA ASP A 440 -16.52 -32.67 -7.76
C ASP A 440 -15.71 -31.38 -7.91
N PHE A 441 -14.45 -31.38 -7.46
CA PHE A 441 -13.63 -30.18 -7.51
C PHE A 441 -13.26 -29.77 -8.94
N SER A 442 -13.34 -30.68 -9.92
CA SER A 442 -13.21 -30.32 -11.34
C SER A 442 -14.29 -29.32 -11.83
N GLN A 443 -15.38 -29.16 -11.08
CA GLN A 443 -16.43 -28.18 -11.36
C GLN A 443 -16.11 -26.78 -10.80
N ALA A 444 -15.06 -26.66 -9.98
CA ALA A 444 -14.58 -25.39 -9.43
C ALA A 444 -13.25 -25.00 -10.10
N GLY A 445 -13.11 -23.72 -10.44
CA GLY A 445 -11.83 -23.18 -10.90
C GLY A 445 -10.90 -22.92 -9.71
N ILE A 446 -9.64 -23.30 -9.85
CA ILE A 446 -8.58 -22.87 -8.91
C ILE A 446 -8.09 -21.50 -9.39
N THR A 447 -8.40 -20.45 -8.64
CA THR A 447 -8.08 -19.06 -9.02
C THR A 447 -6.80 -18.55 -8.37
N ALA A 448 -6.34 -19.19 -7.29
CA ALA A 448 -5.07 -18.91 -6.67
C ALA A 448 -4.53 -20.15 -5.93
N VAL A 449 -3.20 -20.30 -5.95
CA VAL A 449 -2.44 -21.31 -5.21
C VAL A 449 -1.37 -20.57 -4.41
N LYS A 450 -1.19 -20.92 -3.14
CA LYS A 450 -0.11 -20.38 -2.29
C LYS A 450 0.56 -21.51 -1.53
N PHE A 451 1.88 -21.54 -1.55
CA PHE A 451 2.65 -22.48 -0.73
C PHE A 451 3.08 -21.82 0.59
N SER A 452 3.18 -22.61 1.67
CA SER A 452 3.75 -22.13 2.93
C SER A 452 5.23 -21.82 2.82
N ALA A 453 5.92 -22.44 1.86
CA ALA A 453 7.30 -22.16 1.47
C ALA A 453 7.31 -21.35 0.16
N PRO A 454 7.56 -20.03 0.19
CA PRO A 454 7.45 -19.16 -0.99
C PRO A 454 8.38 -19.54 -2.15
N GLN A 455 9.47 -20.25 -1.87
CA GLN A 455 10.41 -20.71 -2.90
C GLN A 455 9.78 -21.69 -3.89
N LEU A 456 8.68 -22.35 -3.51
CA LEU A 456 7.96 -23.29 -4.37
C LEU A 456 7.03 -22.59 -5.37
N ASP A 457 6.68 -21.31 -5.14
CA ASP A 457 5.75 -20.56 -6.00
C ASP A 457 6.28 -20.44 -7.44
N SER A 458 7.61 -20.38 -7.62
CA SER A 458 8.28 -20.28 -8.93
C SER A 458 8.76 -21.61 -9.51
N LEU A 459 8.80 -22.67 -8.71
CA LEU A 459 9.37 -23.98 -9.10
C LEU A 459 8.31 -25.01 -9.51
N ILE A 460 7.04 -24.78 -9.17
CA ILE A 460 5.95 -25.72 -9.42
C ILE A 460 5.06 -25.20 -10.55
N PRO A 461 4.93 -25.92 -11.67
CA PRO A 461 3.99 -25.57 -12.73
C PRO A 461 2.54 -25.65 -12.21
N LEU A 462 1.80 -24.55 -12.33
CA LEU A 462 0.44 -24.40 -11.81
C LEU A 462 -0.65 -24.65 -12.88
N ASP A 463 -0.26 -24.76 -14.15
CA ASP A 463 -1.18 -24.70 -15.31
C ASP A 463 -2.13 -25.92 -15.41
N THR A 464 -1.94 -26.96 -14.59
CA THR A 464 -2.77 -28.16 -14.56
C THR A 464 -3.06 -28.68 -13.14
N ILE A 465 -3.03 -27.81 -12.13
CA ILE A 465 -3.26 -28.23 -10.74
C ILE A 465 -4.71 -28.67 -10.51
N CYS A 466 -4.88 -29.80 -9.84
CA CYS A 466 -6.17 -30.22 -9.27
C CYS A 466 -6.05 -30.30 -7.73
N VAL A 467 -7.20 -30.29 -7.05
CA VAL A 467 -7.24 -30.24 -5.58
C VAL A 467 -6.65 -31.52 -4.98
N GLU A 468 -6.84 -32.67 -5.62
CA GLU A 468 -6.35 -33.97 -5.18
C GLU A 468 -4.83 -34.08 -5.25
N ASP A 469 -4.24 -33.66 -6.36
CA ASP A 469 -2.78 -33.64 -6.56
C ASP A 469 -2.12 -32.62 -5.61
N ALA A 470 -2.74 -31.45 -5.45
CA ALA A 470 -2.31 -30.46 -4.46
C ALA A 470 -2.37 -31.03 -3.03
N ASN A 471 -3.42 -31.77 -2.67
CA ASN A 471 -3.55 -32.35 -1.34
C ASN A 471 -2.46 -33.42 -1.09
N THR A 472 -2.17 -34.22 -2.11
CA THR A 472 -1.09 -35.21 -2.09
C THR A 472 0.27 -34.56 -1.92
N LEU A 473 0.53 -33.49 -2.68
CA LEU A 473 1.77 -32.72 -2.57
C LEU A 473 1.90 -32.08 -1.17
N ALA A 474 0.82 -31.52 -0.62
CA ALA A 474 0.81 -30.94 0.71
C ALA A 474 1.20 -31.96 1.79
N HIS A 475 0.77 -33.22 1.66
CA HIS A 475 1.24 -34.31 2.52
C HIS A 475 2.73 -34.63 2.33
N CYS A 476 3.25 -34.60 1.10
CA CYS A 476 4.68 -34.77 0.85
C CYS A 476 5.50 -33.65 1.49
N LEU A 477 5.10 -32.39 1.32
CA LEU A 477 5.74 -31.22 1.93
C LEU A 477 5.71 -31.30 3.46
N GLN A 478 4.58 -31.69 4.04
CA GLN A 478 4.47 -31.87 5.49
C GLN A 478 5.41 -32.95 6.03
N LYS A 479 5.72 -33.99 5.24
CA LYS A 479 6.71 -35.00 5.61
C LYS A 479 8.13 -34.46 5.48
N MET A 480 8.44 -33.79 4.37
CA MET A 480 9.77 -33.20 4.11
C MET A 480 10.20 -32.22 5.20
N GLU A 481 9.29 -31.36 5.68
CA GLU A 481 9.62 -30.39 6.72
C GLU A 481 9.98 -31.01 8.09
N ARG A 482 9.68 -32.30 8.30
CA ARG A 482 10.07 -33.01 9.53
C ARG A 482 11.50 -33.54 9.47
N GLU A 483 12.11 -33.52 8.29
CA GLU A 483 13.44 -34.06 8.02
C GLU A 483 14.36 -32.90 7.60
N GLU A 484 15.50 -32.77 8.29
CA GLU A 484 16.42 -31.66 8.06
C GLU A 484 16.99 -31.69 6.64
N GLY A 485 16.92 -30.54 5.94
CA GLY A 485 17.49 -30.37 4.59
C GLY A 485 16.66 -30.96 3.44
N GLU A 486 15.58 -31.68 3.71
CA GLU A 486 14.81 -32.38 2.67
C GLU A 486 13.95 -31.46 1.81
N LEU A 487 13.42 -30.37 2.38
CA LEU A 487 12.71 -29.35 1.60
C LEU A 487 13.69 -28.62 0.66
N THR A 488 14.88 -28.28 1.16
CA THR A 488 15.96 -27.66 0.37
C THR A 488 16.41 -28.58 -0.77
N LYS A 489 16.58 -29.88 -0.48
CA LYS A 489 16.85 -30.90 -1.51
C LYS A 489 15.74 -30.93 -2.55
N PHE A 490 14.48 -30.91 -2.14
CA PHE A 490 13.35 -30.92 -3.06
C PHE A 490 13.35 -29.69 -3.98
N CYS A 491 13.58 -28.48 -3.45
CA CYS A 491 13.72 -27.27 -4.27
C CYS A 491 14.88 -27.37 -5.27
N ALA A 492 16.05 -27.87 -4.82
CA ALA A 492 17.19 -28.10 -5.69
C ALA A 492 16.85 -29.07 -6.84
N VAL A 493 16.11 -30.14 -6.56
CA VAL A 493 15.70 -31.10 -7.60
C VAL A 493 14.70 -30.49 -8.58
N LEU A 494 13.75 -29.67 -8.12
CA LEU A 494 12.78 -29.02 -9.02
C LEU A 494 13.47 -28.04 -9.97
N GLU A 495 14.40 -27.23 -9.46
CA GLU A 495 15.20 -26.31 -10.29
C GLU A 495 16.07 -27.06 -11.30
N ALA A 496 16.59 -28.23 -10.89
CA ALA A 496 17.38 -29.09 -11.76
C ALA A 496 16.53 -29.80 -12.83
N GLU A 497 15.47 -30.53 -12.46
CA GLU A 497 14.66 -31.32 -13.40
C GLU A 497 13.73 -30.44 -14.27
N GLN A 498 13.37 -29.22 -13.81
CA GLN A 498 12.43 -28.30 -14.46
C GLN A 498 11.15 -29.02 -14.95
N PRO A 499 10.36 -29.62 -14.04
CA PRO A 499 9.16 -30.34 -14.43
C PRO A 499 8.13 -29.41 -15.07
N ASP A 500 7.49 -29.88 -16.14
CA ASP A 500 6.49 -29.12 -16.90
C ASP A 500 5.07 -29.29 -16.33
N THR A 501 4.85 -30.33 -15.51
CA THR A 501 3.53 -30.64 -14.92
C THR A 501 3.60 -30.99 -13.45
N LEU A 502 2.50 -30.75 -12.72
CA LEU A 502 2.39 -31.13 -11.31
C LEU A 502 2.53 -32.65 -11.09
N ALA A 503 2.15 -33.47 -12.07
CA ALA A 503 2.34 -34.92 -12.02
C ALA A 503 3.83 -35.31 -11.95
N GLU A 504 4.69 -34.58 -12.68
CA GLU A 504 6.14 -34.77 -12.62
C GLU A 504 6.71 -34.29 -11.28
N VAL A 505 6.24 -33.16 -10.77
CA VAL A 505 6.57 -32.67 -9.41
C VAL A 505 6.23 -33.71 -8.35
N LEU A 506 5.04 -34.31 -8.41
CA LEU A 506 4.63 -35.39 -7.49
C LEU A 506 5.53 -36.62 -7.62
N LYS A 507 5.90 -37.00 -8.84
CA LYS A 507 6.82 -38.11 -9.08
C LYS A 507 8.19 -37.85 -8.46
N ILE A 508 8.69 -36.62 -8.52
CA ILE A 508 9.93 -36.20 -7.85
C ILE A 508 9.74 -36.25 -6.32
N ALA A 509 8.64 -35.68 -5.81
CA ALA A 509 8.33 -35.64 -4.38
C ALA A 509 8.18 -37.04 -3.76
N MET A 510 7.76 -38.03 -4.55
CA MET A 510 7.64 -39.43 -4.14
C MET A 510 8.93 -40.24 -4.30
N ASN A 511 9.87 -39.81 -5.15
CA ASN A 511 11.14 -40.51 -5.43
C ASN A 511 12.36 -39.74 -4.92
N ARG A 512 12.25 -39.08 -3.76
CA ARG A 512 13.30 -38.24 -3.16
C ARG A 512 14.61 -38.98 -2.89
N ASP A 513 14.54 -40.29 -2.69
CA ASP A 513 15.71 -41.14 -2.40
C ASP A 513 16.60 -41.35 -3.63
N ASP A 514 16.12 -41.02 -4.84
CA ASP A 514 16.93 -41.04 -6.06
C ASP A 514 17.81 -39.78 -6.19
N TYR A 515 17.74 -38.85 -5.24
CA TYR A 515 18.47 -37.58 -5.27
C TYR A 515 19.28 -37.37 -4.00
N GLU A 516 20.46 -36.78 -4.17
CA GLU A 516 21.40 -36.48 -3.09
C GLU A 516 21.97 -35.07 -3.26
N LEU A 517 22.03 -34.31 -2.17
CA LEU A 517 22.76 -33.04 -2.15
C LEU A 517 24.27 -33.33 -2.12
N ALA A 518 24.98 -32.73 -3.05
CA ALA A 518 26.43 -32.81 -3.16
C ALA A 518 27.08 -31.68 -2.35
N SER A 519 28.24 -31.96 -1.74
CA SER A 519 29.06 -30.94 -1.10
C SER A 519 29.64 -29.97 -2.12
N GLU A 520 29.56 -28.65 -1.86
CA GLU A 520 30.23 -27.62 -2.67
C GLU A 520 31.75 -27.63 -2.52
N ASN A 521 32.27 -28.24 -1.46
CA ASN A 521 33.70 -28.41 -1.28
C ASN A 521 34.16 -29.67 -2.02
N ALA A 522 34.91 -29.47 -3.10
CA ALA A 522 35.45 -30.55 -3.92
C ALA A 522 36.25 -31.57 -3.09
N GLU A 523 37.01 -31.14 -2.07
CA GLU A 523 37.75 -32.06 -1.21
C GLU A 523 36.81 -32.98 -0.41
N GLU A 524 35.76 -32.41 0.17
CA GLU A 524 34.76 -33.17 0.94
C GLU A 524 33.92 -34.06 0.03
N TYR A 525 33.61 -33.61 -1.19
CA TYR A 525 32.94 -34.43 -2.18
C TYR A 525 33.80 -35.63 -2.58
N GLY A 526 35.11 -35.44 -2.77
CA GLY A 526 36.06 -36.53 -3.03
C GLY A 526 36.08 -37.56 -1.90
N LYS A 527 36.05 -37.11 -0.64
CA LYS A 527 35.91 -38.00 0.53
C LYS A 527 34.56 -38.72 0.54
N GLN A 528 33.46 -38.03 0.22
CA GLN A 528 32.12 -38.61 0.08
C GLN A 528 32.09 -39.71 -0.98
N VAL A 529 32.74 -39.53 -2.14
CA VAL A 529 32.88 -40.55 -3.19
C VAL A 529 33.58 -41.80 -2.66
N LEU A 530 34.66 -41.63 -1.88
CA LEU A 530 35.35 -42.76 -1.25
C LEU A 530 34.47 -43.50 -0.23
N ARG A 531 33.69 -42.77 0.56
CA ARG A 531 32.71 -43.37 1.49
C ARG A 531 31.66 -44.19 0.74
N ARG A 532 31.19 -43.73 -0.41
CA ARG A 532 30.21 -44.47 -1.25
C ARG A 532 30.75 -45.81 -1.75
N ILE A 533 32.06 -45.91 -2.03
CA ILE A 533 32.70 -47.16 -2.46
C ILE A 533 33.18 -48.03 -1.28
N GLY A 534 32.88 -47.62 -0.04
CA GLY A 534 33.11 -48.41 1.17
C GLY A 534 34.38 -48.07 1.95
N ALA A 535 35.04 -46.95 1.68
CA ALA A 535 36.09 -46.45 2.57
C ALA A 535 35.48 -45.87 3.84
N ASP A 536 35.94 -46.32 5.01
CA ASP A 536 35.61 -45.69 6.28
C ASP A 536 36.54 -44.49 6.56
N ASP A 537 36.23 -43.72 7.61
CA ASP A 537 37.03 -42.55 7.96
C ASP A 537 38.48 -42.93 8.34
N GLU A 538 38.73 -44.15 8.83
CA GLU A 538 40.09 -44.63 9.13
C GLU A 538 40.93 -44.81 7.85
N ILE A 539 40.32 -45.35 6.78
CA ILE A 539 40.96 -45.44 5.46
C ILE A 539 41.21 -44.04 4.89
N ILE A 540 40.23 -43.14 4.98
CA ILE A 540 40.32 -41.77 4.45
C ILE A 540 41.43 -41.00 5.16
N ASP A 541 41.50 -41.06 6.50
CA ASP A 541 42.54 -40.41 7.29
C ASP A 541 43.93 -41.01 7.03
N THR A 542 44.01 -42.32 6.75
CA THR A 542 45.29 -42.99 6.46
C THR A 542 45.89 -42.54 5.12
N ILE A 543 45.04 -42.28 4.12
CA ILE A 543 45.49 -41.78 2.80
C ILE A 543 45.50 -40.25 2.72
N ASP A 544 45.09 -39.57 3.79
CA ASP A 544 45.14 -38.11 3.89
C ASP A 544 46.60 -37.63 3.82
N GLY A 545 46.86 -36.71 2.88
CA GLY A 545 48.21 -36.27 2.50
C GLY A 545 48.92 -37.09 1.41
N TYR A 546 48.36 -38.22 0.97
CA TYR A 546 48.86 -39.01 -0.18
C TYR A 546 47.94 -38.98 -1.40
N MET A 547 46.67 -38.60 -1.21
CA MET A 547 45.66 -38.47 -2.26
C MET A 547 45.22 -37.01 -2.39
N ASP A 548 44.99 -36.56 -3.63
CA ASP A 548 44.37 -35.27 -3.91
C ASP A 548 42.85 -35.42 -3.94
N PHE A 549 42.20 -35.29 -2.78
CA PHE A 549 40.74 -35.42 -2.68
C PHE A 549 40.00 -34.31 -3.43
N ALA A 550 40.60 -33.12 -3.57
CA ALA A 550 39.98 -32.00 -4.28
C ALA A 550 39.94 -32.27 -5.79
N GLN A 551 41.00 -32.86 -6.35
CA GLN A 551 40.99 -33.29 -7.75
C GLN A 551 40.02 -34.45 -7.97
N LEU A 552 40.02 -35.47 -7.10
CA LEU A 552 39.07 -36.58 -7.17
C LEU A 552 37.62 -36.08 -7.13
N GLY A 553 37.30 -35.17 -6.20
CA GLY A 553 35.96 -34.63 -6.09
C GLY A 553 35.56 -33.78 -7.29
N THR A 554 36.48 -33.00 -7.86
CA THR A 554 36.22 -32.21 -9.09
C THR A 554 35.88 -33.13 -10.27
N ASP A 555 36.68 -34.18 -10.47
CA ASP A 555 36.47 -35.15 -11.55
C ASP A 555 35.16 -35.93 -11.35
N SER A 556 34.86 -36.34 -10.10
CA SER A 556 33.63 -37.04 -9.76
C SER A 556 32.38 -36.15 -9.83
N LEU A 557 32.46 -34.85 -9.51
CA LEU A 557 31.34 -33.92 -9.70
C LEU A 557 30.91 -33.85 -11.18
N ALA A 558 31.89 -33.87 -12.09
CA ALA A 558 31.63 -33.87 -13.52
C ALA A 558 31.10 -35.23 -14.02
N GLU A 559 31.66 -36.35 -13.54
CA GLU A 559 31.22 -37.70 -13.93
C GLU A 559 29.81 -38.04 -13.40
N ASP A 560 29.49 -37.62 -12.17
CA ASP A 560 28.20 -37.85 -11.53
C ASP A 560 27.08 -36.94 -12.10
N GLY A 561 27.40 -36.05 -13.05
CA GLY A 561 26.45 -35.14 -13.67
C GLY A 561 25.78 -34.21 -12.64
N VAL A 562 26.54 -33.71 -11.66
CA VAL A 562 26.01 -32.86 -10.60
C VAL A 562 25.59 -31.50 -11.17
N ARG A 563 24.39 -31.04 -10.81
CA ARG A 563 23.84 -29.77 -11.25
C ARG A 563 23.90 -28.74 -10.13
N ARG A 564 24.27 -27.52 -10.49
CA ARG A 564 24.25 -26.38 -9.57
C ARG A 564 22.90 -25.68 -9.63
N THR A 565 22.32 -25.42 -8.47
CA THR A 565 21.05 -24.72 -8.29
C THR A 565 21.20 -23.65 -7.21
N GLU A 566 20.21 -22.78 -7.05
CA GLU A 566 20.20 -21.78 -5.98
C GLU A 566 20.11 -22.42 -4.58
N PHE A 567 19.68 -23.69 -4.52
CA PHE A 567 19.49 -24.47 -3.30
C PHE A 567 20.64 -25.44 -3.01
N GLY A 568 21.72 -25.39 -3.82
CA GLY A 568 22.95 -26.18 -3.63
C GLY A 568 23.31 -27.04 -4.84
N LEU A 569 24.26 -27.96 -4.67
CA LEU A 569 24.59 -28.94 -5.70
C LEU A 569 23.72 -30.18 -5.54
N VAL A 570 23.14 -30.69 -6.62
CA VAL A 570 22.27 -31.86 -6.59
C VAL A 570 22.66 -32.87 -7.66
N ARG A 571 22.56 -34.16 -7.32
CA ARG A 571 22.78 -35.26 -8.26
C ARG A 571 21.63 -36.24 -8.23
N ARG A 572 21.45 -36.93 -9.35
CA ARG A 572 20.47 -38.02 -9.51
C ARG A 572 21.20 -39.37 -9.58
N LEU A 573 20.79 -40.31 -8.74
CA LEU A 573 21.50 -41.57 -8.53
C LEU A 573 21.27 -42.59 -9.66
N SER A 574 20.03 -42.72 -10.13
CA SER A 574 19.68 -43.71 -11.14
C SER A 574 20.10 -43.32 -12.57
N ASN A 575 20.08 -42.03 -12.88
CA ASN A 575 20.43 -41.48 -14.19
C ASN A 575 20.97 -40.04 -14.03
N PRO A 576 22.28 -39.81 -14.19
CA PRO A 576 22.88 -38.48 -14.06
C PRO A 576 22.19 -37.44 -14.94
N PHE A 577 22.18 -36.18 -14.48
CA PHE A 577 21.61 -35.10 -15.27
C PHE A 577 22.38 -34.95 -16.60
N PRO A 578 21.70 -34.63 -17.72
CA PRO A 578 22.39 -34.38 -18.97
C PRO A 578 23.35 -33.18 -18.82
N PRO A 579 24.50 -33.19 -19.53
CA PRO A 579 25.45 -32.09 -19.48
C PRO A 579 24.78 -30.77 -19.88
N GLU A 580 25.12 -29.69 -19.20
CA GLU A 580 24.62 -28.35 -19.53
C GLU A 580 24.98 -28.00 -20.98
N PRO A 581 24.05 -27.44 -21.77
CA PRO A 581 24.36 -27.00 -23.11
C PRO A 581 25.44 -25.89 -23.04
N GLU A 582 26.56 -26.08 -23.76
CA GLU A 582 27.58 -25.04 -23.89
C GLU A 582 26.93 -23.75 -24.41
N ILE A 583 27.05 -22.67 -23.64
CA ILE A 583 26.57 -21.34 -24.01
C ILE A 583 27.37 -20.87 -25.23
N GLY A 584 26.85 -21.18 -26.44
CA GLY A 584 27.60 -20.95 -27.67
C GLY A 584 27.03 -21.49 -28.98
N GLN A 585 25.79 -22.01 -29.03
CA GLN A 585 25.10 -22.27 -30.30
C GLN A 585 23.72 -21.63 -30.31
N THR A 586 23.71 -20.37 -30.76
CA THR A 586 22.51 -19.73 -31.30
C THR A 586 21.96 -20.62 -32.41
N MET A 587 20.75 -21.15 -32.23
CA MET A 587 20.04 -21.87 -33.27
C MET A 587 19.82 -20.94 -34.48
N LEU A 588 20.19 -21.45 -35.65
CA LEU A 588 19.78 -20.98 -36.97
C LEU A 588 18.45 -21.62 -37.35
#